data_AF-F0YLC1-F1
#
_entry.id   AF-F0YLC1-F1
#
_cell.length_a   1.000
_cell.length_b   1.000
_cell.length_c   1.000
_cell.angle_alpha   90.00
_cell.angle_beta   90.00
_cell.angle_gamma   90.00
#
_symmetry.space_group_name_H-M   'P 1'
#
loop_
_entity.id
_entity.type
_entity.pdbx_description
1 polymer ?
#
loop_
_entity_poly.entity_id
_entity_poly.type
_entity_poly.pdbx_seq_one_letter_code
_entity_poly.pdbx_strand_id
1 'polypeptide(L)' 'LEVGTESAVDRGKSTKSFLMCFFEEDQHYCVEGIDTVNACYGGTNAFFGTINWVQGQAWNG' A
#
# COMPACT_ATOMS: atom_id res chain seq x y z
N LEU A 1 -1.00 4.37 0.64
CA LEU A 1 -1.71 3.12 1.02
C LEU A 1 -0.86 1.92 0.63
N GLU A 2 -0.25 1.26 1.60
CA GLU A 2 0.56 0.06 1.41
C GLU A 2 -0.09 -1.11 2.18
N VAL A 3 -0.04 -2.33 1.63
CA VAL A 3 -0.70 -3.50 2.22
C VAL A 3 0.33 -4.61 2.46
N GLY A 4 0.56 -4.95 3.71
CA GLY A 4 1.34 -6.13 4.07
C GLY A 4 0.48 -7.39 4.08
N THR A 5 0.81 -8.39 3.27
CA THR A 5 0.07 -9.66 3.23
C THR A 5 0.98 -10.84 2.91
N GLU A 6 0.61 -12.03 3.37
CA GLU A 6 1.15 -13.31 2.87
C GLU A 6 0.12 -14.10 2.05
N SER A 7 -1.10 -13.56 1.94
CA SER A 7 -2.22 -14.13 1.20
C SER A 7 -2.40 -13.43 -0.14
N ALA A 8 -1.60 -13.80 -1.13
CA ALA A 8 -1.71 -13.27 -2.49
C ALA A 8 -2.94 -13.86 -3.20
N VAL A 9 -4.06 -13.13 -3.16
CA VAL A 9 -5.32 -13.52 -3.83
C VAL A 9 -5.16 -13.55 -5.35
N ASP A 10 -4.39 -12.62 -5.89
CA ASP A 10 -4.02 -12.54 -7.30
C ASP A 10 -2.50 -12.29 -7.45
N ARG A 11 -1.90 -12.78 -8.54
CA ARG A 11 -0.44 -12.67 -8.78
C ARG A 11 -0.04 -11.41 -9.55
N GLY A 12 -0.96 -10.79 -10.28
CA GLY A 12 -0.71 -9.60 -11.09
C GLY A 12 -1.42 -8.34 -10.56
N LYS A 13 -2.46 -8.51 -9.74
CA LYS A 13 -3.26 -7.42 -9.18
C LYS A 13 -3.14 -7.39 -7.65
N SER A 14 -2.57 -6.30 -7.14
CA SER A 14 -2.40 -6.09 -5.70
C SER A 14 -3.73 -5.93 -4.97
N THR A 15 -3.82 -6.42 -3.73
CA THR A 15 -4.90 -6.14 -2.79
C THR A 15 -5.09 -4.64 -2.59
N LYS A 16 -4.01 -3.85 -2.57
CA LYS A 16 -4.06 -2.38 -2.58
C LYS A 16 -4.97 -1.83 -3.68
N SER A 17 -4.93 -2.41 -4.88
CA SER A 17 -5.75 -1.94 -6.00
C SER A 17 -7.24 -2.24 -5.84
N PHE A 18 -7.61 -3.25 -5.03
CA PHE A 18 -9.00 -3.47 -4.64
C PHE A 18 -9.46 -2.48 -3.57
N LEU A 19 -8.57 -2.12 -2.63
CA LEU A 19 -8.88 -1.11 -1.61
C LEU A 19 -9.06 0.29 -2.19
N MET A 20 -8.49 0.57 -3.37
CA MET A 20 -8.70 1.85 -4.07
C MET A 20 -10.18 2.14 -4.36
N CYS A 21 -11.06 1.13 -4.44
CA CYS A 21 -12.49 1.34 -4.63
C CYS A 21 -13.13 2.21 -3.53
N PHE A 22 -12.59 2.22 -2.30
CA PHE A 22 -13.06 3.09 -1.24
C PHE A 22 -12.69 4.57 -1.43
N PHE A 23 -11.70 4.86 -2.29
CA PHE A 23 -11.21 6.20 -2.57
C PHE A 23 -11.76 6.77 -3.89
N GLU A 24 -12.46 5.94 -4.67
CA GLU A 24 -13.00 6.32 -5.98
C GLU A 24 -14.12 7.36 -5.87
N GLU A 25 -14.98 7.27 -4.85
CA GLU A 25 -16.10 8.20 -4.63
C GLU A 25 -15.63 9.64 -4.38
N ASP A 26 -14.53 9.79 -3.62
CA ASP A 26 -13.91 11.08 -3.32
C ASP A 26 -12.89 11.55 -4.40
N GLN A 27 -12.81 10.84 -5.53
CA GLN A 27 -11.88 11.11 -6.64
C GLN A 27 -10.38 11.09 -6.25
N HIS A 28 -10.00 10.34 -5.22
CA HIS A 28 -8.61 10.21 -4.77
C HIS A 28 -7.87 9.08 -5.50
N TYR A 29 -7.44 9.33 -6.73
CA TYR A 29 -6.72 8.32 -7.54
C TYR A 29 -5.19 8.34 -7.35
N CYS A 30 -4.63 9.45 -6.88
CA CYS A 30 -3.19 9.65 -6.70
C CYS A 30 -2.70 9.19 -5.32
N VAL A 31 -2.93 7.91 -4.97
CA VAL A 31 -2.49 7.32 -3.70
C VAL A 31 -1.34 6.35 -3.94
N GLU A 32 -0.15 6.70 -3.43
CA GLU A 32 1.06 5.88 -3.54
C GLU A 32 0.99 4.58 -2.73
N GLY A 33 1.84 3.60 -3.09
CA GLY A 33 1.97 2.31 -2.41
C GLY A 33 1.43 1.10 -3.19
N ILE A 34 1.88 -0.09 -2.77
CA ILE A 34 1.60 -1.41 -3.36
C ILE A 34 1.44 -2.47 -2.26
N ASP A 35 1.38 -3.75 -2.63
CA ASP A 35 1.45 -4.86 -1.67
C ASP A 35 2.91 -5.20 -1.35
N THR A 36 3.17 -5.52 -0.09
CA THR A 36 4.46 -6.00 0.41
C THR A 36 4.29 -7.41 0.98
N VAL A 37 5.06 -8.37 0.45
CA VAL A 37 4.90 -9.80 0.78
C VAL A 37 6.17 -10.35 1.39
N ASN A 38 6.10 -10.77 2.64
CA ASN A 38 7.14 -11.57 3.30
C ASN A 38 6.55 -12.27 4.53
N ALA A 39 5.81 -13.36 4.33
CA ALA A 39 5.10 -14.07 5.39
C ALA A 39 4.40 -13.08 6.36
N CYS A 40 4.45 -13.35 7.67
CA CYS A 40 3.93 -12.46 8.71
C CYS A 40 4.65 -11.08 8.80
N TYR A 41 5.82 -10.91 8.16
CA TYR A 41 6.59 -9.66 8.20
C TYR A 41 6.10 -8.60 7.22
N GLY A 42 5.29 -8.96 6.21
CA GLY A 42 4.80 -8.04 5.19
C GLY A 42 4.20 -6.75 5.76
N GLY A 43 3.44 -6.84 6.85
CA GLY A 43 2.86 -5.69 7.55
C GLY A 43 3.89 -4.76 8.18
N THR A 44 4.96 -5.31 8.77
CA THR A 44 6.05 -4.49 9.33
C THR A 44 6.83 -3.78 8.23
N ASN A 45 7.04 -4.44 7.09
CA ASN A 45 7.69 -3.82 5.95
C ASN A 45 6.87 -2.65 5.39
N ALA A 46 5.55 -2.83 5.22
CA ALA A 46 4.64 -1.76 4.79
C ALA A 46 4.62 -0.57 5.76
N PHE A 47 4.71 -0.84 7.07
CA PHE A 47 4.79 0.19 8.09
C PHE A 47 6.08 1.02 7.97
N PHE A 48 7.24 0.37 7.84
CA PHE A 48 8.50 1.09 7.64
C PHE A 48 8.55 1.83 6.29
N GLY A 49 7.99 1.25 5.23
CA GLY A 49 7.82 1.91 3.94
C GLY A 49 7.02 3.22 4.07
N THR A 50 5.92 3.18 4.81
CA THR A 50 5.08 4.36 5.09
C THR A 50 5.83 5.41 5.92
N ILE A 51 6.54 5.02 6.98
CA ILE A 51 7.35 5.97 7.79
C ILE A 51 8.40 6.65 6.91
N ASN A 52 9.13 5.86 6.11
CA ASN A 52 10.16 6.39 5.23
C ASN A 52 9.59 7.34 4.17
N TRP A 53 8.40 7.05 3.64
CA TRP A 53 7.71 7.95 2.72
C TRP A 53 7.34 9.27 3.40
N VAL A 54 6.74 9.24 4.60
CA VAL A 54 6.40 10.46 5.37
C VAL A 54 7.64 11.28 5.71
N GLN A 55 8.77 10.64 6.02
CA GLN A 55 10.04 11.32 6.31
C GLN A 55 10.81 11.74 5.05
N GLY A 56 10.36 11.31 3.87
CA GLY A 56 11.03 11.52 2.59
C GLY A 56 10.69 12.85 1.94
N GLN A 57 11.51 13.26 0.96
CA GLN A 57 11.29 14.49 0.19
C GLN A 57 10.06 14.44 -0.74
N ALA A 58 9.58 13.22 -1.05
CA ALA A 58 8.41 13.01 -1.88
C ALA A 58 7.09 13.14 -1.10
N TRP A 59 7.14 13.30 0.23
CA TRP A 59 5.94 13.48 1.04
C TRP A 59 5.18 14.73 0.61
N ASN A 60 3.87 14.57 0.38
CA ASN A 60 3.00 15.58 -0.19
C ASN A 60 2.06 16.27 0.82
N GLY A 61 2.25 16.04 2.13
CA GLY A 61 1.54 16.74 3.22
C GLY A 61 0.40 15.94 3.83
#